data_AF-A0A7V5C6S8-F1
#
_entry.id   AF-A0A7V5C6S8-F1
#
_cell.length_a   1.000
_cell.length_b   1.000
_cell.length_c   1.000
_cell.angle_alpha   90.00
_cell.angle_beta   90.00
_cell.angle_gamma   90.00
#
_symmetry.space_group_name_H-M   'P 1'
#
loop_
_entity.id
_entity.type
_entity.pdbx_description
1 polymer ?
#
loop_
_entity_poly.entity_id
_entity_poly.type
_entity_poly.pdbx_seq_one_letter_code
_entity_poly.pdbx_strand_id
1 'polypeptide(L)' 'RIKNFFETYKILEPNKWVKVSGFKDKKAATEILEKAIKNYK' A
#
# COMPACT_ATOMS: atom_id res chain seq x y z
N ARG A 1 5.91 7.04 -11.46
CA ARG A 1 4.47 7.35 -11.67
C ARG A 1 3.60 6.83 -10.51
N ILE A 2 3.63 5.53 -10.18
CA ILE A 2 2.80 4.95 -9.11
C ILE A 2 3.05 5.59 -7.74
N LYS A 3 4.32 5.77 -7.33
CA LYS A 3 4.66 6.44 -6.06
C LYS A 3 4.04 7.84 -5.97
N ASN A 4 4.31 8.69 -6.97
CA ASN A 4 3.80 10.07 -7.02
C ASN A 4 2.27 10.11 -6.97
N PHE A 5 1.59 9.20 -7.67
CA PHE A 5 0.13 9.12 -7.62
C PHE A 5 -0.37 8.93 -6.17
N PHE A 6 0.16 7.92 -5.46
CA PHE A 6 -0.28 7.64 -4.09
C PHE A 6 0.08 8.75 -3.10
N GLU A 7 1.19 9.47 -3.31
CA GLU A 7 1.57 10.59 -2.44
C GLU A 7 0.75 11.87 -2.70
N THR A 8 0.04 11.98 -3.84
CA THR A 8 -0.65 13.22 -4.24
C THR A 8 -2.17 13.11 -4.36
N TYR A 9 -2.73 11.93 -4.61
CA TYR A 9 -4.17 11.79 -4.93
C TYR A 9 -5.13 12.22 -3.81
N LYS A 10 -4.65 12.29 -2.56
CA LYS A 10 -5.45 12.68 -1.38
C LYS A 10 -5.25 14.12 -0.93
N ILE A 11 -4.49 14.93 -1.66
CA ILE A 11 -4.10 16.28 -1.20
C ILE A 11 -5.29 17.22 -0.92
N LEU A 12 -6.43 16.99 -1.58
CA LEU A 12 -7.66 17.77 -1.40
C LEU A 12 -8.59 17.21 -0.32
N GLU A 13 -8.26 16.08 0.31
CA GLU A 13 -9.05 15.50 1.38
C GLU A 13 -8.48 15.94 2.75
N PRO A 14 -9.20 16.79 3.52
CA PRO A 14 -8.70 17.28 4.80
C PRO A 14 -8.28 16.13 5.73
N ASN A 15 -7.16 16.31 6.43
CA ASN A 15 -6.57 15.34 7.35
C ASN A 15 -6.11 14.01 6.74
N LYS A 16 -6.08 13.88 5.40
CA LYS A 16 -5.57 12.69 4.72
C LYS A 16 -4.28 12.98 3.97
N TRP A 17 -3.31 12.12 4.17
CA TRP A 17 -2.03 12.14 3.48
C TRP A 17 -1.50 10.72 3.38
N VAL A 18 -0.56 10.50 2.46
CA VAL A 18 0.07 9.20 2.23
C VAL A 18 1.56 9.42 2.03
N LYS A 19 2.37 8.54 2.64
CA LYS A 19 3.82 8.49 2.44
C LYS A 19 4.20 7.08 2.00
N VAL A 20 4.84 6.96 0.84
CA VAL A 20 5.23 5.66 0.29
C VAL A 20 6.59 5.26 0.86
N SER A 21 6.63 4.15 1.59
CA SER A 21 7.86 3.62 2.21
C SER A 21 8.80 2.92 1.23
N GLY A 22 8.28 2.39 0.12
CA GLY A 22 9.07 1.69 -0.89
C GLY A 22 8.27 0.56 -1.57
N PHE A 23 8.89 -0.07 -2.57
CA PHE A 23 8.35 -1.26 -3.22
C PHE A 23 9.06 -2.50 -2.67
N LYS A 24 8.31 -3.61 -2.58
CA LYS A 24 8.85 -4.92 -2.23
C LYS A 24 8.70 -5.87 -3.41
N ASP A 25 9.34 -7.03 -3.30
CA ASP A 25 9.34 -8.06 -4.33
C ASP A 25 8.08 -8.93 -4.31
N LYS A 26 8.04 -9.88 -5.24
CA LYS A 26 6.96 -10.87 -5.36
C LYS A 26 6.83 -11.73 -4.11
N LYS A 27 7.94 -12.12 -3.48
CA LYS A 27 7.93 -12.99 -2.30
C LYS A 27 7.18 -12.32 -1.14
N ALA A 28 7.51 -11.06 -0.86
CA ALA A 28 6.81 -10.28 0.16
C ALA A 28 5.31 -10.11 -0.16
N ALA A 29 4.95 -9.96 -1.44
CA ALA A 29 3.55 -9.87 -1.85
C ALA A 29 2.78 -11.19 -1.58
N THR A 30 3.40 -12.34 -1.86
CA THR A 30 2.81 -13.66 -1.58
C THR A 30 2.60 -13.88 -0.08
N GLU A 31 3.58 -13.53 0.77
CA GLU A 31 3.47 -13.64 2.23
C GLU A 31 2.31 -12.80 2.80
N ILE A 32 2.10 -11.59 2.27
CA ILE A 32 0.97 -10.73 2.66
C ILE A 32 -0.38 -11.38 2.27
N LEU A 33 -0.46 -11.97 1.08
CA LEU A 33 -1.68 -12.64 0.60
C LEU A 33 -2.03 -13.84 1.49
N GLU A 34 -1.07 -14.72 1.77
CA GLU A 34 -1.28 -15.89 2.62
C GLU A 34 -1.72 -15.50 4.04
N LYS A 35 -1.08 -14.47 4.62
CA LYS A 35 -1.48 -13.91 5.92
C LYS A 35 -2.92 -13.38 5.90
N ALA A 36 -3.31 -12.67 4.85
CA ALA A 36 -4.67 -12.15 4.71
C ALA A 36 -5.71 -13.28 4.60
N ILE A 37 -5.42 -14.33 3.82
CA ILE A 37 -6.28 -15.52 3.70
C ILE A 37 -6.45 -16.21 5.06
N LYS A 38 -5.35 -16.38 5.81
CA LYS A 38 -5.40 -17.02 7.14
C LYS A 38 -6.18 -16.19 8.14
N ASN A 39 -6.06 -14.87 8.12
CA ASN A 39 -6.78 -13.98 9.04
C ASN A 39 -8.29 -13.90 8.77
N TYR A 40 -8.72 -14.19 7.54
CA TYR A 40 -10.13 -14.20 7.17
C TYR A 40 -10.84 -15.51 7.56
N LYS A 41 -10.10 -16.62 7.61
CA LYS A 41 -10.60 -17.93 8.05
C LYS A 41 -10.71 -18.01 9.56
#